data_AF-A0A2H0AP02-F1
#
_entry.id   AF-A0A2H0AP02-F1
#
_cell.length_a   1.000
_cell.length_b   1.000
_cell.length_c   1.000
_cell.angle_alpha   90.00
_cell.angle_beta   90.00
_cell.angle_gamma   90.00
#
_symmetry.space_group_name_H-M   'P 1'
#
loop_
_entity.id
_entity.type
_entity.pdbx_description
1 polymer ?
#
loop_
_entity_poly.entity_id
_entity_poly.type
_entity_poly.pdbx_seq_one_letter_code
_entity_poly.pdbx_strand_id
1 'polypeptide(L)' 'MNSESEKDILMVEKVDGAIRQAAEKILQRAKQTHTSLVIWEDNQIKEVPPETLEMRISASLSLEASA' A
#
# COMPACT_ATOMS: atom_id res chain seq x y z
N MET A 1 -32.13 13.52 0.59
CA MET A 1 -30.81 13.84 1.16
C MET A 1 -30.09 12.52 1.40
N ASN A 2 -29.29 12.05 0.44
CA ASN A 2 -28.40 10.87 0.61
C ASN A 2 -27.28 10.79 -0.46
N SER A 3 -27.16 11.81 -1.33
CA SER A 3 -26.33 11.77 -2.53
C SER A 3 -24.88 12.25 -2.29
N GLU A 4 -24.63 12.95 -1.18
CA GLU A 4 -23.29 13.45 -0.83
C GLU A 4 -22.42 12.33 -0.25
N SER A 5 -22.98 11.46 0.59
CA SER A 5 -22.25 10.33 1.20
C SER A 5 -21.78 9.28 0.20
N GLU A 6 -22.57 8.96 -0.83
CA GLU A 6 -22.18 7.98 -1.86
C GLU A 6 -21.07 8.51 -2.77
N LYS A 7 -21.12 9.81 -3.07
CA LYS A 7 -20.08 10.49 -3.85
C LYS A 7 -18.76 10.55 -3.08
N ASP A 8 -18.81 10.79 -1.78
CA ASP A 8 -17.63 10.79 -0.91
C ASP A 8 -16.99 9.40 -0.79
N ILE A 9 -17.79 8.34 -0.64
CA ILE A 9 -17.31 6.94 -0.63
C ILE A 9 -16.61 6.59 -1.96
N LEU A 10 -17.25 6.90 -3.10
CA LEU A 10 -16.67 6.69 -4.43
C LEU A 10 -15.37 7.50 -4.65
N MET A 11 -15.20 8.61 -3.94
CA MET A 11 -13.98 9.41 -4.00
C MET A 11 -12.85 8.78 -3.19
N VAL A 12 -13.16 8.25 -2.00
CA VAL A 12 -12.22 7.51 -1.15
C VAL A 12 -11.69 6.27 -1.87
N GLU A 13 -12.56 5.45 -2.46
CA GLU A 13 -12.15 4.23 -3.17
C GLU A 13 -11.19 4.52 -4.33
N LYS A 14 -11.42 5.62 -5.06
CA LYS A 14 -10.53 6.04 -6.17
C LYS A 14 -9.17 6.51 -5.65
N VAL A 15 -9.16 7.24 -4.54
CA VAL A 15 -7.93 7.72 -3.92
C VAL A 15 -7.12 6.52 -3.41
N ASP A 16 -7.74 5.59 -2.70
CA ASP A 16 -7.09 4.38 -2.19
C ASP A 16 -6.52 3.52 -3.33
N GLY A 17 -7.29 3.35 -4.42
CA GLY A 17 -6.83 2.65 -5.61
C GLY A 17 -5.60 3.31 -6.25
N ALA A 18 -5.60 4.65 -6.39
CA ALA A 18 -4.47 5.38 -6.93
C ALA A 18 -3.22 5.28 -6.02
N ILE A 19 -3.41 5.35 -4.70
CA ILE A 19 -2.32 5.19 -3.72
C ILE A 19 -1.73 3.79 -3.79
N ARG A 20 -2.57 2.74 -3.85
CA ARG A 20 -2.11 1.35 -3.99
C ARG A 20 -1.28 1.16 -5.26
N GLN A 21 -1.79 1.65 -6.39
CA GLN A 21 -1.07 1.56 -7.66
C GLN A 21 0.27 2.31 -7.64
N ALA A 22 0.33 3.48 -6.99
CA ALA A 22 1.58 4.23 -6.82
C ALA A 22 2.57 3.45 -5.95
N ALA A 23 2.12 2.88 -4.83
CA ALA A 23 2.94 2.08 -3.92
C ALA A 23 3.54 0.84 -4.62
N GLU A 24 2.75 0.13 -5.43
CA GLU A 24 3.23 -1.01 -6.23
C GLU A 24 4.35 -0.60 -7.19
N LYS A 25 4.17 0.52 -7.91
CA LYS A 25 5.20 1.03 -8.84
C LYS A 25 6.48 1.44 -8.13
N ILE A 26 6.35 2.08 -6.96
CA ILE A 26 7.49 2.46 -6.11
C ILE A 26 8.26 1.21 -5.68
N LEU A 27 7.56 0.18 -5.19
CA LEU A 27 8.18 -1.08 -4.79
C LEU A 27 8.90 -1.76 -5.94
N GLN A 28 8.25 -1.88 -7.11
CA GLN A 28 8.88 -2.47 -8.30
C GLN A 28 10.15 -1.73 -8.71
N ARG A 29 10.14 -0.40 -8.66
CA ARG A 29 11.34 0.39 -9.00
C ARG A 29 12.44 0.23 -7.97
N ALA A 30 12.10 0.22 -6.68
CA ALA A 30 13.04 -0.03 -5.60
C ALA A 30 13.74 -1.40 -5.72
N LYS A 31 13.01 -2.45 -6.10
CA LYS A 31 13.59 -3.78 -6.42
C LYS A 31 14.61 -3.69 -7.55
N GLN A 32 14.26 -3.03 -8.64
CA GLN A 32 15.15 -2.89 -9.81
C GLN A 32 16.43 -2.13 -9.48
N THR A 33 16.36 -1.14 -8.60
CA THR A 33 17.50 -0.29 -8.24
C THR A 33 18.19 -0.72 -6.94
N HIS A 34 17.76 -1.82 -6.32
CA HIS A 34 18.23 -2.30 -5.01
C HIS A 34 18.23 -1.17 -3.96
N THR A 35 17.18 -0.34 -3.99
CA THR A 35 17.05 0.83 -3.12
C THR A 35 16.10 0.51 -1.98
N SER A 36 16.52 0.76 -0.75
CA SER A 36 15.64 0.63 0.40
C SER A 36 14.47 1.60 0.34
N LEU A 37 13.33 1.20 0.90
CA LEU A 37 12.14 2.02 1.04
C LEU A 37 12.02 2.52 2.48
N VAL A 38 11.69 3.79 2.64
CA VAL A 38 11.38 4.38 3.94
C VAL A 38 9.87 4.35 4.14
N ILE A 39 9.41 3.59 5.12
CA ILE A 39 7.99 3.40 5.43
C ILE A 39 7.68 3.88 6.84
N TRP A 40 6.42 4.21 7.09
CA TRP A 40 5.90 4.41 8.43
C TRP A 40 5.13 3.15 8.85
N GLU A 41 5.58 2.48 9.91
CA GLU A 41 5.00 1.24 10.44
C GLU A 41 5.21 1.22 11.96
N ASP A 42 4.22 0.74 12.73
CA ASP A 42 4.27 0.70 14.20
C ASP A 42 4.63 2.03 14.86
N ASN A 43 4.08 3.12 14.33
CA ASN A 43 4.38 4.48 14.77
C ASN A 43 5.86 4.89 14.65
N GLN A 44 6.63 4.23 13.77
CA GLN A 44 8.05 4.48 13.54
C GLN A 44 8.39 4.56 12.06
N ILE A 45 9.38 5.39 11.71
CA ILE A 45 9.95 5.41 10.37
C ILE A 45 11.01 4.30 10.28
N LYS A 46 10.83 3.37 9.34
CA LYS A 46 11.72 2.23 9.12
C LYS A 46 12.25 2.26 7.69
N GLU A 47 13.53 1.98 7.54
CA GLU A 47 14.12 1.67 6.23
C GLU A 47 14.06 0.16 6.01
N VAL A 48 13.46 -0.26 4.90
CA VAL A 48 13.14 -1.66 4.62
C VAL A 48 13.60 -2.01 3.20
N PRO A 49 14.38 -3.10 3.02
CA PRO A 49 14.71 -3.62 1.70
C PRO A 49 13.44 -4.02 0.93
N PRO A 50 13.39 -3.81 -0.38
CA PRO A 50 12.15 -4.01 -1.14
C PRO A 50 11.66 -5.47 -1.12
N GLU A 51 12.55 -6.45 -1.06
CA GLU A 51 12.19 -7.88 -0.94
C GLU A 51 11.50 -8.18 0.40
N THR A 52 11.96 -7.52 1.47
CA THR A 52 11.35 -7.66 2.79
C THR A 52 9.94 -7.08 2.80
N LEU A 53 9.73 -5.94 2.14
CA LEU A 53 8.42 -5.31 2.04
C LEU A 53 7.44 -6.15 1.20
N GLU A 54 7.90 -6.72 0.09
CA GLU A 54 7.09 -7.60 -0.78
C GLU A 54 6.60 -8.85 -0.03
N MET A 55 7.47 -9.49 0.76
CA MET A 55 7.07 -10.62 1.60
C MET A 55 6.00 -10.25 2.62
N ARG A 56 6.11 -9.08 3.26
CA ARG A 56 5.11 -8.60 4.24
C ARG A 56 3.75 -8.36 3.59
N ILE A 57 3.72 -7.67 2.45
CA ILE A 57 2.47 -7.40 1.72
C ILE A 57 1.79 -8.72 1.34
N SER A 58 2.57 -9.68 0.84
CA SER A 58 2.06 -10.99 0.44
C SER A 58 1.48 -11.76 1.64
N ALA A 59 2.13 -11.68 2.81
CA ALA A 59 1.65 -12.29 4.04
C ALA A 59 0.34 -11.65 4.52
N SER A 60 0.24 -10.31 4.50
CA SER A 60 -0.97 -9.58 4.87
C SER A 60 -2.15 -9.94 3.97
N LEU A 61 -1.96 -10.00 2.65
CA LEU A 61 -3.02 -10.37 1.70
C LEU A 61 -3.51 -11.82 1.90
N SER A 62 -2.63 -12.75 2.26
CA SER A 62 -3.01 -14.14 2.59
C SER A 62 -3.86 -14.24 3.85
N LEU A 63 -3.55 -13.42 4.87
CA LEU A 63 -4.31 -13.37 6.12
C LEU A 63 -5.72 -12.80 5.90
N GLU A 64 -5.85 -11.74 5.11
CA GLU A 64 -7.15 -11.14 4.76
C GLU A 64 -8.01 -12.08 3.90
N ALA A 65 -7.41 -12.86 3.00
CA ALA A 65 -8.14 -13.84 2.17
C ALA A 65 -8.63 -15.08 2.94
N SER A 66 -8.10 -15.32 4.14
CA SER A 66 -8.44 -16.47 4.99
C SER A 66 -9.40 -16.11 6.13
N ALA A 67 -9.74 -14.83 6.29
CA ALA A 67 -10.63 -14.28 7.31
C ALA A 67 -12.04 -14.04 6.74
#